data_AF-A0A8C2TZA3-F1
#
_entry.id   AF-A0A8C2TZA3-F1
#
_cell.length_a   1.000
_cell.length_b   1.000
_cell.length_c   1.000
_cell.angle_alpha   90.00
_cell.angle_beta   90.00
_cell.angle_gamma   90.00
#
_symmetry.space_group_name_H-M   'P 1'
#
loop_
_entity.id
_entity.type
_entity.pdbx_description
1 polymer ?
#
loop_
_entity_poly.entity_id
_entity_poly.type
_entity_poly.pdbx_seq_one_letter_code
_entity_poly.pdbx_strand_id
1 'polypeptide(L)'
;RVMRVGWICNTQPIKKQQQDVLGFLEANKIEFEEKDIAANEENRKWMRENVPEDSRPASGNPLPPRLFNDSRYLGDYEAFFEARENNAVYAFLGLTAPPGSKVAEPAQPVCDNGDKCGTAVLQSPL
;
A
#
# COMPACT_ATOMS: atom_id res chain seq x y z
N ARG A 1 11.25 -2.49 -8.52
CA ARG A 1 10.59 -3.63 -7.82
C ARG A 1 9.15 -3.60 -8.28
N VAL A 2 8.66 -4.71 -8.83
CA VAL A 2 7.37 -4.75 -9.54
C VAL A 2 6.27 -5.12 -8.55
N MET A 3 5.28 -4.24 -8.35
CA MET A 3 4.09 -4.58 -7.57
C MET A 3 3.26 -5.61 -8.30
N ARG A 4 2.92 -6.72 -7.64
CA ARG A 4 1.94 -7.68 -8.16
C ARG A 4 0.61 -7.37 -7.53
N VAL A 5 -0.41 -7.16 -8.33
CA VAL A 5 -1.73 -6.94 -7.78
C VAL A 5 -2.71 -7.81 -8.55
N GLY A 6 -3.58 -8.50 -7.82
CA GLY A 6 -4.69 -9.25 -8.41
C GLY A 6 -5.75 -8.23 -8.77
N TRP A 7 -5.88 -7.90 -10.05
CA TRP A 7 -6.74 -6.81 -10.49
C TRP A 7 -7.98 -7.35 -11.14
N ILE A 8 -7.91 -7.89 -12.35
CA ILE A 8 -9.06 -7.76 -13.26
C ILE A 8 -10.31 -8.52 -12.77
N CYS A 9 -11.41 -7.78 -12.56
CA CYS A 9 -12.74 -8.35 -12.40
C CYS A 9 -13.80 -7.45 -13.07
N ASN A 10 -14.91 -8.03 -13.53
CA ASN A 10 -15.78 -7.36 -14.50
C ASN A 10 -16.94 -6.55 -13.89
N THR A 11 -16.98 -6.30 -12.58
CA THR A 11 -18.09 -5.55 -11.95
C THR A 11 -17.80 -4.04 -11.90
N GLN A 12 -18.82 -3.20 -12.07
CA GLN A 12 -18.64 -1.74 -12.15
C GLN A 12 -17.98 -1.09 -10.91
N PRO A 13 -18.37 -1.43 -9.65
CA PRO A 13 -17.76 -0.81 -8.48
C PRO A 13 -16.26 -1.14 -8.37
N ILE A 14 -15.93 -2.40 -8.64
CA ILE A 14 -14.56 -2.88 -8.50
C ILE A 14 -13.66 -2.31 -9.62
N LYS A 15 -14.19 -2.16 -10.85
CA LYS A 15 -13.46 -1.48 -11.94
C LYS A 15 -13.02 -0.07 -11.56
N LYS A 16 -13.86 0.70 -10.86
CA LYS A 16 -13.50 2.06 -10.42
C LYS A 16 -12.34 2.05 -9.42
N GLN A 17 -12.38 1.15 -8.44
CA GLN A 17 -11.30 0.98 -7.47
C GLN A 17 -9.99 0.59 -8.15
N GLN A 18 -10.04 -0.34 -9.11
CA GLN A 18 -8.87 -0.75 -9.89
C GLN A 18 -8.28 0.42 -10.67
N GLN A 19 -9.11 1.15 -11.42
CA GLN A 19 -8.67 2.31 -12.19
C GLN A 19 -8.06 3.40 -11.32
N ASP A 20 -8.59 3.63 -10.11
CA ASP A 20 -8.05 4.63 -9.19
C ASP A 20 -6.64 4.26 -8.70
N VAL A 21 -6.43 3.00 -8.30
CA VAL A 21 -5.09 2.56 -7.87
C VAL A 21 -4.12 2.51 -9.07
N LEU A 22 -4.54 2.00 -10.24
CA LEU A 22 -3.71 2.00 -11.46
C LEU A 22 -3.33 3.43 -11.85
N GLY A 23 -4.30 4.33 -11.91
CA GLY A 23 -4.06 5.73 -12.25
C GLY A 23 -3.12 6.42 -11.27
N PHE A 24 -3.18 6.07 -9.97
CA PHE A 24 -2.20 6.55 -9.01
C PHE A 24 -0.78 6.02 -9.29
N LEU A 25 -0.62 4.72 -9.53
CA LEU A 25 0.68 4.12 -9.79
C LEU A 25 1.32 4.69 -11.07
N GLU A 26 0.53 4.82 -12.14
CA GLU A 26 0.95 5.44 -13.40
C GLU A 26 1.35 6.91 -13.24
N ALA A 27 0.51 7.71 -12.57
CA ALA A 27 0.79 9.14 -12.34
C ALA A 27 2.09 9.37 -11.55
N ASN A 28 2.40 8.46 -10.63
CA ASN A 28 3.61 8.51 -9.80
C ASN A 28 4.80 7.75 -10.41
N LYS A 29 4.65 7.21 -11.62
CA LYS A 29 5.68 6.42 -12.34
C LYS A 29 6.21 5.23 -11.53
N ILE A 30 5.32 4.60 -10.78
CA ILE A 30 5.62 3.40 -9.99
C ILE A 30 5.46 2.20 -10.92
N GLU A 31 6.47 1.34 -11.01
CA GLU A 31 6.40 0.11 -11.80
C GLU A 31 5.49 -0.94 -11.13
N PHE A 32 4.56 -1.50 -11.89
CA PHE A 32 3.65 -2.54 -11.44
C PHE A 32 3.38 -3.59 -12.53
N GLU A 33 2.86 -4.73 -12.11
CA GLU A 33 2.37 -5.81 -12.95
C GLU A 33 0.91 -6.08 -12.62
N GLU A 34 0.10 -6.14 -13.67
CA GLU A 34 -1.30 -6.54 -13.55
C GLU A 34 -1.45 -8.06 -13.62
N LYS A 35 -2.00 -8.66 -12.57
CA LYS A 35 -2.46 -10.06 -12.61
C LYS A 35 -3.96 -10.10 -12.85
N ASP A 36 -4.35 -10.53 -14.05
CA ASP A 36 -5.75 -10.85 -14.36
C ASP A 36 -6.18 -12.07 -13.52
N ILE A 37 -7.23 -11.93 -12.71
CA ILE A 37 -7.83 -13.04 -11.94
C ILE A 37 -9.19 -13.49 -12.49
N ALA A 38 -9.75 -12.76 -13.45
CA ALA A 38 -11.01 -13.09 -14.10
C ALA A 38 -10.79 -14.20 -15.13
N ALA A 39 -9.77 -14.07 -15.97
CA ALA A 39 -9.48 -15.02 -17.05
C ALA A 39 -8.37 -16.03 -16.69
N ASN A 40 -7.55 -15.78 -15.65
CA ASN A 40 -6.48 -16.67 -15.24
C ASN A 40 -6.75 -17.27 -13.85
N GLU A 41 -6.98 -18.58 -13.83
CA GLU A 41 -7.30 -19.32 -12.61
C GLU A 41 -6.13 -19.45 -11.64
N GLU A 42 -4.90 -19.54 -12.14
CA GLU A 42 -3.69 -19.60 -11.31
C GLU A 42 -3.52 -18.33 -10.50
N ASN A 43 -3.65 -17.16 -11.15
CA ASN A 43 -3.61 -15.87 -10.48
C ASN A 43 -4.75 -15.74 -9.45
N ARG A 44 -5.95 -16.21 -9.80
CA ARG A 44 -7.12 -16.18 -8.91
C ARG A 44 -6.90 -17.03 -7.65
N LYS A 45 -6.37 -18.24 -7.82
CA LYS A 45 -6.03 -19.15 -6.71
C LYS A 45 -4.93 -18.55 -5.86
N TRP A 46 -3.84 -18.10 -6.49
CA TRP A 46 -2.70 -17.49 -5.80
C TRP A 46 -3.13 -16.28 -4.96
N MET A 47 -3.95 -15.38 -5.51
CA MET A 47 -4.46 -14.23 -4.77
C MET A 47 -5.21 -14.67 -3.51
N ARG A 48 -6.11 -15.66 -3.60
CA ARG A 48 -6.89 -16.13 -2.44
C ARG A 48 -6.01 -16.76 -1.37
N GLU A 49 -5.00 -17.52 -1.77
CA GLU A 49 -4.09 -18.21 -0.85
C GLU A 49 -3.14 -17.24 -0.15
N ASN A 50 -2.74 -16.14 -0.81
CA ASN A 50 -1.78 -15.17 -0.27
C ASN A 50 -2.43 -13.98 0.46
N VAL A 51 -3.76 -13.84 0.43
CA VAL A 51 -4.47 -12.90 1.32
C VAL A 51 -4.53 -13.49 2.73
N PRO A 52 -3.99 -12.79 3.75
CA PRO A 52 -4.05 -13.19 5.16
C PRO A 52 -5.49 -13.39 5.64
N GLU A 53 -5.69 -14.35 6.54
CA GLU A 53 -7.03 -14.74 6.99
C GLU A 53 -7.79 -13.61 7.71
N ASP A 54 -7.08 -12.79 8.48
CA ASP A 54 -7.57 -11.57 9.13
C ASP A 54 -7.96 -10.46 8.15
N SER A 55 -7.44 -10.52 6.91
CA SER A 55 -7.78 -9.58 5.83
C SER A 55 -8.83 -10.13 4.85
N ARG A 56 -9.40 -11.31 5.13
CA ARG A 56 -10.47 -11.90 4.31
C ARG A 56 -11.84 -11.34 4.74
N PRO A 57 -12.80 -11.22 3.81
CA PRO A 57 -14.15 -10.83 4.16
C PRO A 57 -14.82 -11.89 5.05
N ALA A 58 -15.74 -11.48 5.92
CA ALA A 58 -16.49 -12.38 6.80
C ALA A 58 -17.30 -13.46 6.05
N SER A 59 -17.63 -13.21 4.78
CA SER A 59 -18.25 -14.19 3.89
C SER A 59 -17.75 -14.00 2.46
N GLY A 60 -17.54 -15.11 1.75
CA GLY A 60 -17.11 -15.13 0.36
C GLY A 60 -15.60 -15.06 0.16
N ASN A 61 -15.20 -14.76 -1.08
CA ASN A 61 -13.78 -14.69 -1.47
C ASN A 61 -13.28 -13.25 -1.40
N PRO A 62 -11.98 -13.02 -1.12
CA PRO A 62 -11.39 -11.70 -1.24
C PRO A 62 -11.59 -11.16 -2.66
N LEU A 63 -12.06 -9.91 -2.74
CA LEU A 63 -12.32 -9.20 -3.99
C LEU A 63 -11.15 -8.28 -4.34
N PRO A 64 -10.81 -8.11 -5.63
CA PRO A 64 -9.78 -7.17 -6.04
C PRO A 64 -10.25 -5.70 -5.86
N PRO A 65 -9.35 -4.72 -5.88
CA PRO A 65 -7.89 -4.86 -5.95
C PRO A 65 -7.29 -5.40 -4.64
N ARG A 66 -6.30 -6.30 -4.75
CA ARG A 66 -5.49 -6.80 -3.62
C ARG A 66 -4.04 -6.53 -3.91
N LEU A 67 -3.42 -5.64 -3.13
CA LEU A 67 -2.10 -5.12 -3.42
C LEU A 67 -1.03 -6.00 -2.77
N PHE A 68 -0.03 -6.40 -3.58
CA PHE A 68 1.14 -7.11 -3.10
C PHE A 68 2.41 -6.43 -3.59
N ASN A 69 3.43 -6.50 -2.74
CA ASN A 69 4.79 -6.21 -3.12
C ASN A 69 5.54 -7.54 -3.20
N ASP A 70 5.83 -7.99 -4.42
CA ASP A 70 6.25 -9.36 -4.71
C ASP A 70 5.23 -10.39 -4.20
N SER A 71 5.54 -11.08 -3.08
CA SER A 71 4.64 -12.04 -2.42
C SER A 71 4.11 -11.54 -1.07
N ARG A 72 4.48 -10.32 -0.66
CA ARG A 72 4.02 -9.71 0.59
C ARG A 72 2.68 -9.02 0.35
N TYR A 73 1.64 -9.42 1.08
CA TYR A 73 0.38 -8.69 1.11
C TYR A 73 0.56 -7.31 1.74
N LEU A 74 0.09 -6.27 1.06
CA LEU A 74 0.13 -4.89 1.54
C LEU A 74 -1.23 -4.45 2.09
N GLY A 75 -2.31 -4.84 1.41
CA GLY A 75 -3.66 -4.45 1.78
C GLY A 75 -4.62 -4.54 0.60
N ASP A 76 -5.83 -4.05 0.82
CA ASP A 76 -6.84 -3.89 -0.22
C ASP A 76 -7.07 -2.43 -0.58
N TYR A 77 -8.18 -2.15 -1.26
CA TYR A 77 -8.50 -0.79 -1.67
C TYR A 77 -8.66 0.16 -0.50
N GLU A 78 -9.29 -0.27 0.61
CA GLU A 78 -9.51 0.61 1.77
C GLU A 78 -8.18 0.98 2.42
N ALA A 79 -7.28 0.00 2.62
CA ALA A 79 -5.95 0.25 3.15
C ALA A 79 -5.11 1.18 2.24
N PHE A 80 -5.21 1.00 0.92
CA PHE A 80 -4.56 1.89 -0.04
C PHE A 80 -5.14 3.32 0.03
N PHE A 81 -6.47 3.43 0.12
CA PHE A 81 -7.16 4.71 0.20
C PHE A 81 -6.79 5.46 1.49
N GLU A 82 -6.78 4.78 2.64
CA GLU A 82 -6.32 5.34 3.91
C GLU A 82 -4.86 5.81 3.83
N ALA A 83 -3.97 5.00 3.24
CA ALA A 83 -2.59 5.40 3.02
C ALA A 83 -2.48 6.64 2.12
N ARG A 84 -3.39 6.79 1.15
CA ARG A 84 -3.45 7.98 0.27
C ARG A 84 -3.92 9.21 0.99
N GLU A 85 -4.98 9.12 1.80
CA GLU A 85 -5.46 10.24 2.62
C GLU A 85 -4.40 10.72 3.61
N ASN A 86 -3.61 9.78 4.15
CA ASN A 86 -2.52 10.06 5.07
C ASN A 86 -1.18 10.40 4.40
N ASN A 87 -1.11 10.57 3.07
CA ASN A 87 0.15 10.81 2.33
C ASN A 87 1.27 9.79 2.67
N ALA A 88 0.87 8.55 2.95
CA ALA A 88 1.73 7.45 3.35
C ALA A 88 1.77 6.32 2.32
N VAL A 89 1.29 6.55 1.08
CA VAL A 89 1.19 5.51 0.04
C VAL A 89 2.54 4.86 -0.25
N TYR A 90 3.62 5.63 -0.35
CA TYR A 90 4.96 5.04 -0.59
C TYR A 90 5.37 4.09 0.53
N ALA A 91 5.10 4.44 1.79
CA ALA A 91 5.37 3.58 2.94
C ALA A 91 4.48 2.32 2.93
N PHE A 92 3.18 2.48 2.65
CA PHE A 92 2.24 1.37 2.47
C PHE A 92 2.70 0.40 1.38
N LEU A 93 3.19 0.94 0.26
CA LEU A 93 3.73 0.20 -0.86
C LEU A 93 5.11 -0.44 -0.58
N GLY A 94 5.75 -0.11 0.55
CA GLY A 94 7.09 -0.55 0.88
C GLY A 94 8.16 0.05 -0.04
N LEU A 95 7.94 1.28 -0.52
CA LEU A 95 8.83 2.03 -1.39
C LEU A 95 9.38 3.28 -0.66
N THR A 96 10.56 3.72 -1.07
CA THR A 96 11.08 5.03 -0.67
C THR A 96 10.36 6.12 -1.45
N ALA A 97 9.78 7.09 -0.75
CA ALA A 97 9.16 8.24 -1.39
C ALA A 97 10.20 9.06 -2.19
N PRO A 98 9.91 9.52 -3.41
CA PRO A 98 10.83 10.35 -4.18
C PRO A 98 11.03 11.72 -3.50
N PRO A 99 12.21 12.35 -3.67
CA PRO A 99 12.49 13.67 -3.13
C PRO A 99 11.42 14.69 -3.55
N GLY A 100 10.90 15.46 -2.59
CA GLY A 100 9.84 16.46 -2.83
C GLY A 100 8.42 15.91 -2.72
N SER A 101 8.23 14.61 -2.44
CA SER A 101 6.92 14.07 -2.10
C SER A 101 6.42 14.61 -0.77
N LYS A 102 5.14 14.92 -0.68
CA LYS A 102 4.47 15.10 0.62
C LYS A 102 4.40 13.73 1.27
N VAL A 103 5.24 13.51 2.28
CA VAL A 103 5.14 12.35 3.19
C VAL A 103 4.54 12.85 4.49
N ALA A 104 3.65 12.06 5.11
CA ALA A 104 3.32 12.31 6.51
C ALA A 104 4.61 12.23 7.34
N GLU A 105 4.87 13.27 8.12
CA GLU A 105 5.92 13.25 9.11
C GLU A 105 5.63 12.07 10.06
N PRO A 106 6.57 11.16 10.32
CA PRO A 106 6.34 10.11 11.30
C PRO A 106 5.98 10.81 12.60
N ALA A 107 4.83 10.46 13.19
CA ALA A 107 4.50 10.88 14.54
C ALA A 107 5.74 10.58 15.39
N GLN A 108 6.37 11.65 15.88
CA GLN A 108 7.59 11.52 16.66
C GLN A 108 7.33 10.52 17.78
N PRO A 109 8.30 9.67 18.15
CA PRO A 109 8.15 8.89 19.36
C PRO A 109 7.85 9.91 20.47
N VAL A 110 6.66 9.84 21.06
CA VAL A 110 6.37 10.52 22.31
C VAL A 110 7.36 9.92 23.29
N CYS A 111 8.43 10.67 23.57
CA CYS A 111 9.21 10.46 24.76
C CYS A 111 8.28 10.83 25.92
N ASP A 112 7.72 9.79 26.54
CA ASP A 112 7.13 9.91 27.86
C ASP A 112 8.21 10.50 28.79
N ASN A 113 7.91 11.65 29.37
CA ASN A 113 8.85 12.38 30.21
C ASN A 113 9.08 11.59 31.51
N GLY A 114 10.16 10.80 31.54
CA GLY A 114 10.58 10.09 32.73
C GLY A 114 11.93 9.41 32.54
N ASP A 115 12.99 10.20 32.47
CA ASP A 115 14.33 9.97 33.04
C ASP A 115 15.47 10.55 32.18
N LYS A 116 16.38 11.23 32.89
CA LYS A 116 17.35 12.20 32.38
C LYS A 116 18.45 11.52 31.55
N CYS A 117 18.78 12.07 30.37
CA CYS A 117 20.16 12.05 29.88
C CYS A 117 20.44 13.15 28.83
N GLY A 118 21.33 14.09 29.18
CA GLY A 118 22.35 14.63 28.28
C GLY A 118 21.94 15.66 27.22
N THR A 119 22.39 16.90 27.43
CA THR A 119 22.39 18.01 26.48
C THR A 119 23.12 17.66 25.17
N ALA A 120 22.47 17.82 24.02
CA ALA A 120 23.15 17.95 22.73
C ALA A 120 22.81 19.31 22.12
N VAL A 121 23.75 20.26 22.24
CA VAL A 121 23.71 21.53 21.51
C VAL A 121 24.07 21.22 20.06
N LEU A 122 23.13 21.38 19.13
CA LEU A 122 23.44 21.52 17.72
C LEU A 122 23.34 23.00 17.35
N GLN A 123 24.47 23.70 17.49
CA GLN A 123 24.70 25.01 16.89
C GLN A 123 24.85 24.79 15.37
N SER A 124 23.92 25.31 14.56
CA SER A 124 24.14 25.42 13.11
C SER A 124 25.06 26.62 12.83
N PRO A 125 26.05 26.51 11.92
CA PRO A 125 26.88 27.65 11.56
C PRO A 125 26.14 28.53 10.53
N LEU A 126 26.02 29.82 10.83
CA LEU A 126 26.43 30.95 9.98
C LEU A 126 26.64 32.18 10.89
#